data_AF-A0A6P1RJE1-F1
#
_entry.id   AF-A0A6P1RJE1-F1
#
_cell.length_a   1.000
_cell.length_b   1.000
_cell.length_c   1.000
_cell.angle_alpha   90.00
_cell.angle_beta   90.00
_cell.angle_gamma   90.00
#
_symmetry.space_group_name_H-M   'P 1'
#
loop_
_entity.id
_entity.type
_entity.pdbx_description
1 polymer ?
#
loop_
_entity_poly.entity_id
_entity_poly.type
_entity_poly.pdbx_seq_one_letter_code
_entity_poly.pdbx_strand_id
1 'polypeptide(L)'
;MSPASQIYAKITGPIVMVGFGSIGKGTLPLIERHLDYDKSRVTVIDPKDEGRKAHCEKHNVRFIQKGVTKDNYRELLTPLLTEGGGQGFCVNLSVDTGSTDIMELCNELGALYIDTVNEPWLGFYFDSSKGPEARSNYALREVTLAAKKARPAGSTTAVSCCGANPGMVSFFVKQALLNVAADLKLNAPKPKTKAEWADLMRQSGIKGIHIAERDTQRSKKPKEPDVFVNTWSVEGFLSEGVQPSELGWGTHEKWMPENARTHEAGCGAAIYLMQPGANTRVRTWCPTRGAQYGFLVTHNESISIADYFTVRDASGTAVYRPTCHYAYHPADDAVLSLHEMFGRAAKMQEKHHILDENEIVDGIDELGVLLFGHDNNAYWYGSQLSIEETRKLAPYQNATGLQVTSAVLGGMVWALENPNEGIVEADEMDFDRLLEIQLPYLGPVKGFYTDWTPLTDRPGLFPEDIDTSDPWQFRNILVR
;
A
#
# COMPACT_ATOMS: atom_id res chain seq x y z
N MET A 1 -31.09 17.18 -9.86
CA MET A 1 -30.75 16.44 -8.63
C MET A 1 -29.79 15.36 -9.06
N SER A 2 -28.55 15.37 -8.57
CA SER A 2 -27.68 14.20 -8.75
C SER A 2 -28.38 12.98 -8.13
N PRO A 3 -28.34 11.79 -8.76
CA PRO A 3 -28.89 10.59 -8.14
C PRO A 3 -28.26 10.41 -6.75
N ALA A 4 -29.05 9.93 -5.79
CA ALA A 4 -28.53 9.61 -4.47
C ALA A 4 -27.41 8.57 -4.60
N SER A 5 -26.28 8.81 -3.93
CA SER A 5 -25.14 7.89 -3.93
C SER A 5 -25.57 6.52 -3.37
N GLN A 6 -25.00 5.44 -3.92
CA GLN A 6 -25.27 4.08 -3.45
C GLN A 6 -24.77 3.90 -2.01
N ILE A 7 -25.63 3.39 -1.12
CA ILE A 7 -25.23 2.94 0.21
C ILE A 7 -24.86 1.46 0.12
N TYR A 8 -23.63 1.11 0.50
CA TYR A 8 -23.12 -0.26 0.38
C TYR A 8 -23.37 -1.12 1.61
N ALA A 9 -23.21 -0.55 2.81
CA ALA A 9 -23.32 -1.30 4.07
C ALA A 9 -23.76 -0.40 5.22
N LYS A 10 -24.16 -1.02 6.34
CA LYS A 10 -24.56 -0.35 7.56
C LYS A 10 -23.58 -0.61 8.69
N ILE A 11 -23.15 0.45 9.38
CA ILE A 11 -22.40 0.36 10.63
C ILE A 11 -23.38 0.53 11.80
N THR A 12 -23.39 -0.44 12.71
CA THR A 12 -24.33 -0.47 13.85
C THR A 12 -23.74 0.08 15.14
N GLY A 13 -22.40 0.16 15.24
CA GLY A 13 -21.66 0.68 16.38
C GLY A 13 -20.99 2.04 16.13
N PRO A 14 -20.06 2.44 17.00
CA PRO A 14 -19.29 3.67 16.81
C PRO A 14 -18.21 3.52 15.72
N ILE A 15 -17.89 4.62 15.04
CA ILE A 15 -16.76 4.72 14.12
C ILE A 15 -15.66 5.52 14.82
N VAL A 16 -14.50 4.91 15.03
CA VAL A 16 -13.34 5.57 15.64
C VAL A 16 -12.23 5.67 14.61
N MET A 17 -12.02 6.88 14.09
CA MET A 17 -10.94 7.19 13.15
C MET A 17 -9.70 7.63 13.93
N VAL A 18 -8.61 6.87 13.82
CA VAL A 18 -7.32 7.21 14.43
C VAL A 18 -6.43 7.81 13.35
N GLY A 19 -6.01 9.06 13.52
CA GLY A 19 -5.32 9.85 12.51
C GLY A 19 -6.27 10.59 11.58
N PHE A 20 -5.99 11.88 11.35
CA PHE A 20 -6.80 12.76 10.51
C PHE A 20 -5.92 13.64 9.60
N GLY A 21 -4.86 13.04 9.06
CA GLY A 21 -4.01 13.60 8.01
C GLY A 21 -4.69 13.63 6.64
N SER A 22 -3.91 13.54 5.54
CA SER A 22 -4.45 13.56 4.17
C SER A 22 -5.47 12.45 3.93
N ILE A 23 -5.16 11.21 4.35
CA ILE A 23 -6.03 10.06 4.15
C ILE A 23 -7.29 10.14 5.02
N GLY A 24 -7.16 10.46 6.32
CA GLY A 24 -8.32 10.62 7.21
C GLY A 24 -9.32 11.68 6.72
N LYS A 25 -8.82 12.84 6.26
CA LYS A 25 -9.65 13.90 5.66
C LYS A 25 -10.36 13.45 4.38
N GLY A 26 -9.70 12.63 3.56
CA GLY A 26 -10.29 12.10 2.33
C GLY A 26 -11.24 10.90 2.52
N THR A 27 -11.05 10.10 3.57
CA THR A 27 -11.90 8.93 3.88
C THR A 27 -13.24 9.34 4.49
N LEU A 28 -13.26 10.33 5.39
CA LEU A 28 -14.50 10.78 6.05
C LEU A 28 -15.65 11.10 5.06
N PRO A 29 -15.46 11.89 3.99
CA PRO A 29 -16.54 12.17 3.03
C PRO A 29 -16.98 10.94 2.23
N LEU A 30 -16.13 9.90 2.09
CA LEU A 30 -16.52 8.64 1.46
C LEU A 30 -17.38 7.78 2.39
N ILE A 31 -17.04 7.74 3.69
CA ILE A 31 -17.88 7.12 4.73
C ILE A 31 -19.27 7.79 4.74
N GLU A 32 -19.30 9.13 4.83
CA GLU A 32 -20.55 9.93 4.82
C GLU A 32 -21.42 9.67 3.59
N ARG A 33 -20.79 9.37 2.46
CA ARG A 33 -21.47 9.18 1.18
C ARG A 33 -22.07 7.79 1.00
N HIS A 34 -21.43 6.76 1.56
CA HIS A 34 -21.64 5.37 1.14
C HIS A 34 -22.05 4.40 2.23
N LEU A 35 -21.99 4.80 3.50
CA LEU A 35 -22.34 3.94 4.62
C LEU A 35 -23.58 4.49 5.35
N ASP A 36 -24.48 3.61 5.79
CA ASP A 36 -25.55 3.95 6.74
C ASP A 36 -24.98 3.85 8.16
N TYR A 37 -24.98 4.96 8.90
CA TYR A 37 -24.49 5.01 10.28
C TYR A 37 -25.08 6.20 11.03
N ASP A 38 -25.00 6.16 12.36
CA ASP A 38 -25.35 7.30 13.20
C ASP A 38 -24.17 8.28 13.29
N LYS A 39 -24.36 9.44 12.68
CA LYS A 39 -23.35 10.50 12.60
C LYS A 39 -22.88 11.01 13.96
N SER A 40 -23.71 10.91 15.00
CA SER A 40 -23.32 11.30 16.36
C SER A 40 -22.31 10.34 17.00
N ARG A 41 -22.05 9.19 16.37
CA ARG A 41 -21.18 8.11 16.87
C ARG A 41 -19.86 8.01 16.09
N VAL A 42 -19.46 9.07 15.40
CA VAL A 42 -18.15 9.18 14.77
C VAL A 42 -17.22 10.01 15.66
N THR A 43 -16.06 9.44 15.99
CA THR A 43 -15.00 10.10 16.73
C THR A 43 -13.70 10.04 15.96
N VAL A 44 -13.06 11.19 15.78
CA VAL A 44 -11.71 11.35 15.21
C VAL A 44 -10.72 11.61 16.34
N ILE A 45 -9.57 10.94 16.30
CA ILE A 45 -8.47 11.10 17.27
C ILE A 45 -7.21 11.49 16.50
N ASP A 46 -6.63 12.65 16.78
CA ASP A 46 -5.34 13.09 16.21
C ASP A 46 -4.63 14.01 17.22
N PRO A 47 -3.30 13.90 17.43
CA PRO A 47 -2.59 14.80 18.33
C PRO A 47 -2.51 16.25 17.81
N LYS A 48 -2.57 16.47 16.50
CA LYS A 48 -2.43 17.77 15.85
C LYS A 48 -3.83 18.35 15.60
N ASP A 49 -4.04 19.64 15.84
CA ASP A 49 -5.24 20.33 15.33
C ASP A 49 -4.96 20.77 13.87
N GLU A 50 -4.14 21.81 13.64
CA GLU A 50 -3.83 22.34 12.29
C GLU A 50 -5.09 22.45 11.38
N GLY A 51 -6.24 22.79 11.97
CA GLY A 51 -7.53 22.89 11.29
C GLY A 51 -8.35 21.60 11.21
N ARG A 52 -7.83 20.47 11.72
CA ARG A 52 -8.55 19.17 11.80
C ARG A 52 -9.79 19.27 12.68
N LYS A 53 -9.72 19.99 13.80
CA LYS A 53 -10.89 20.19 14.67
C LYS A 53 -11.99 20.95 13.94
N ALA A 54 -11.64 22.07 13.32
CA ALA A 54 -12.58 22.87 12.52
C ALA A 54 -13.18 22.06 11.35
N HIS A 55 -12.37 21.20 10.72
CA HIS A 55 -12.85 20.28 9.69
C HIS A 55 -13.86 19.25 10.25
N CYS A 56 -13.57 18.63 11.40
CA CYS A 56 -14.51 17.72 12.06
C CYS A 56 -15.81 18.42 12.46
N GLU A 57 -15.74 19.64 13.00
CA GLU A 57 -16.89 20.46 13.35
C GLU A 57 -17.77 20.78 12.13
N LYS A 58 -17.19 21.11 10.97
CA LYS A 58 -17.92 21.28 9.71
C LYS A 58 -18.71 20.03 9.32
N HIS A 59 -18.18 18.86 9.67
CA HIS A 59 -18.80 17.57 9.43
C HIS A 59 -19.60 17.06 10.64
N ASN A 60 -19.84 17.84 11.71
CA ASN A 60 -20.50 17.37 12.95
C ASN A 60 -19.92 16.05 13.50
N VAL A 61 -18.60 15.88 13.42
CA VAL A 61 -17.86 14.73 13.94
C VAL A 61 -17.13 15.14 15.21
N ARG A 62 -17.11 14.27 16.22
CA ARG A 62 -16.38 14.51 17.47
C ARG A 62 -14.89 14.45 17.20
N PHE A 63 -14.13 15.45 17.67
CA PHE A 63 -12.67 15.46 17.59
C PHE A 63 -12.04 15.37 18.98
N ILE A 64 -11.09 14.46 19.17
CA ILE A 64 -10.30 14.30 20.38
C ILE A 64 -8.84 14.61 20.02
N GLN A 65 -8.35 15.74 20.51
CA GLN A 65 -6.96 16.13 20.29
C GLN A 65 -6.02 15.37 21.24
N LYS A 66 -5.66 14.12 20.90
CA LYS A 66 -4.81 13.27 21.73
C LYS A 66 -4.02 12.29 20.86
N GLY A 67 -2.74 12.09 21.17
CA GLY A 67 -1.94 11.02 20.57
C GLY A 67 -2.30 9.67 21.18
N VAL A 68 -2.53 8.67 20.33
CA VAL A 68 -2.66 7.27 20.75
C VAL A 68 -1.26 6.71 20.99
N THR A 69 -1.01 6.14 22.17
CA THR A 69 0.30 5.62 22.56
C THR A 69 0.17 4.22 23.14
N LYS A 70 1.29 3.50 23.18
CA LYS A 70 1.38 2.17 23.82
C LYS A 70 0.83 2.16 25.26
N ASP A 71 0.99 3.26 26.00
CA ASP A 71 0.56 3.36 27.39
C ASP A 71 -0.93 3.69 27.55
N ASN A 72 -1.54 4.33 26.55
CA ASN A 72 -2.90 4.88 26.69
C ASN A 72 -3.96 4.23 25.77
N TYR A 73 -3.56 3.48 24.73
CA TYR A 73 -4.49 3.07 23.66
C TYR A 73 -5.67 2.26 24.18
N ARG A 74 -5.45 1.37 25.16
CA ARG A 74 -6.53 0.57 25.77
C ARG A 74 -7.53 1.45 26.51
N GLU A 75 -7.06 2.33 27.38
CA GLU A 75 -7.92 3.25 28.16
C GLU A 75 -8.68 4.22 27.24
N LEU A 76 -8.02 4.71 26.19
CA LEU A 76 -8.58 5.68 25.26
C LEU A 76 -9.58 5.07 24.28
N LEU A 77 -9.22 3.96 23.63
CA LEU A 77 -10.01 3.40 22.52
C LEU A 77 -11.16 2.52 22.99
N THR A 78 -11.00 1.78 24.10
CA THR A 78 -12.05 0.87 24.60
C THR A 78 -13.41 1.54 24.80
N PRO A 79 -13.53 2.66 25.55
CA PRO A 79 -14.84 3.30 25.74
C PRO A 79 -15.40 3.85 24.43
N LEU A 80 -14.56 4.31 23.51
CA LEU A 80 -14.99 4.88 22.22
C LEU A 80 -15.50 3.79 21.26
N LEU A 81 -14.84 2.62 21.23
CA LEU A 81 -15.21 1.51 20.35
C LEU A 81 -16.44 0.72 20.85
N THR A 82 -16.82 0.90 22.11
CA THR A 82 -17.96 0.20 22.74
C THR A 82 -19.14 1.14 23.06
N GLU A 83 -19.00 2.44 22.81
CA GLU A 83 -20.02 3.46 23.10
C GLU A 83 -21.32 3.18 22.34
N GLY A 84 -22.43 3.03 23.06
CA GLY A 84 -23.77 2.92 22.48
C GLY A 84 -24.16 1.55 21.90
N GLY A 85 -23.34 0.50 22.11
CA GLY A 85 -23.63 -0.87 21.64
C GLY A 85 -23.43 -1.08 20.13
N GLY A 86 -23.88 -2.22 19.59
CA GLY A 86 -23.61 -2.60 18.19
C GLY A 86 -22.14 -2.94 17.94
N GLN A 87 -21.78 -3.14 16.67
CA GLN A 87 -20.41 -3.47 16.28
C GLN A 87 -19.63 -2.22 15.88
N GLY A 88 -18.61 -1.86 16.68
CA GLY A 88 -17.73 -0.73 16.38
C GLY A 88 -16.83 -0.98 15.18
N PHE A 89 -16.32 0.10 14.59
CA PHE A 89 -15.35 0.05 13.49
C PHE A 89 -14.19 1.01 13.78
N CYS A 90 -12.99 0.47 13.99
CA CYS A 90 -11.75 1.24 14.07
C CYS A 90 -11.17 1.45 12.66
N VAL A 91 -11.04 2.71 12.25
CA VAL A 91 -10.46 3.10 10.97
C VAL A 91 -9.13 3.77 11.26
N ASN A 92 -8.05 3.01 11.18
CA ASN A 92 -6.71 3.44 11.58
C ASN A 92 -5.92 3.99 10.39
N LEU A 93 -5.78 5.32 10.34
CA LEU A 93 -5.14 6.09 9.27
C LEU A 93 -4.04 7.02 9.85
N SER A 94 -3.39 6.55 10.91
CA SER A 94 -2.31 7.27 11.62
C SER A 94 -0.92 6.73 11.31
N VAL A 95 0.07 7.49 11.76
CA VAL A 95 1.47 7.07 11.94
C VAL A 95 1.73 6.85 13.43
N ASP A 96 2.88 6.27 13.79
CA ASP A 96 3.37 6.17 15.17
C ASP A 96 2.54 5.30 16.14
N THR A 97 1.57 4.56 15.61
CA THR A 97 0.62 3.74 16.37
C THR A 97 0.79 2.26 16.06
N GLY A 98 0.90 1.40 17.07
CA GLY A 98 1.09 -0.03 16.88
C GLY A 98 -0.14 -0.73 16.30
N SER A 99 -0.15 -0.96 14.98
CA SER A 99 -1.28 -1.56 14.25
C SER A 99 -1.71 -2.90 14.84
N THR A 100 -0.76 -3.81 15.08
CA THR A 100 -1.08 -5.15 15.63
C THR A 100 -1.72 -5.06 17.02
N ASP A 101 -1.25 -4.16 17.90
CA ASP A 101 -1.81 -4.00 19.25
C ASP A 101 -3.25 -3.44 19.20
N ILE A 102 -3.50 -2.49 18.28
CA ILE A 102 -4.85 -1.93 18.09
C ILE A 102 -5.78 -2.95 17.44
N MET A 103 -5.29 -3.76 16.48
CA MET A 103 -6.03 -4.89 15.89
C MET A 103 -6.46 -5.90 16.95
N GLU A 104 -5.57 -6.24 17.88
CA GLU A 104 -5.88 -7.17 18.98
C GLU A 104 -6.92 -6.58 19.93
N LEU A 105 -6.79 -5.30 20.30
CA LEU A 105 -7.82 -4.62 21.10
C LEU A 105 -9.19 -4.62 20.40
N CYS A 106 -9.23 -4.34 19.10
CA CYS A 106 -10.49 -4.37 18.35
C CYS A 106 -11.12 -5.76 18.35
N ASN A 107 -10.31 -6.82 18.17
CA ASN A 107 -10.77 -8.20 18.26
C ASN A 107 -11.32 -8.55 19.66
N GLU A 108 -10.64 -8.16 20.73
CA GLU A 108 -11.10 -8.35 22.13
C GLU A 108 -12.48 -7.69 22.38
N LEU A 109 -12.73 -6.54 21.75
CA LEU A 109 -13.97 -5.77 21.90
C LEU A 109 -15.07 -6.16 20.89
N GLY A 110 -14.76 -7.04 19.93
CA GLY A 110 -15.68 -7.36 18.83
C GLY A 110 -15.83 -6.23 17.79
N ALA A 111 -14.93 -5.25 17.78
CA ALA A 111 -14.91 -4.16 16.80
C ALA A 111 -14.14 -4.56 15.53
N LEU A 112 -14.67 -4.16 14.37
CA LEU A 112 -13.96 -4.27 13.09
C LEU A 112 -12.76 -3.34 13.07
N TYR A 113 -11.77 -3.68 12.26
CA TYR A 113 -10.56 -2.88 12.10
C TYR A 113 -10.15 -2.80 10.63
N ILE A 114 -9.64 -1.64 10.21
CA ILE A 114 -8.90 -1.47 8.96
C ILE A 114 -7.74 -0.50 9.16
N ASP A 115 -6.59 -0.80 8.55
CA ASP A 115 -5.49 0.15 8.36
C ASP A 115 -4.96 0.14 6.92
N THR A 116 -4.08 1.07 6.61
CA THR A 116 -3.38 1.15 5.31
C THR A 116 -1.91 0.79 5.40
N VAL A 117 -1.42 0.50 6.60
CA VAL A 117 -0.02 0.19 6.89
C VAL A 117 0.09 -0.58 8.21
N ASN A 118 1.00 -1.54 8.28
CA ASN A 118 1.35 -2.21 9.52
C ASN A 118 2.38 -1.39 10.31
N GLU A 119 1.88 -0.40 11.02
CA GLU A 119 2.67 0.61 11.70
C GLU A 119 3.15 0.10 13.09
N PRO A 120 4.40 0.33 13.48
CA PRO A 120 4.87 0.11 14.83
C PRO A 120 4.57 1.32 15.74
N TRP A 121 4.70 1.13 17.07
CA TRP A 121 4.71 2.27 17.98
C TRP A 121 5.89 3.21 17.72
N LEU A 122 5.67 4.52 17.94
CA LEU A 122 6.70 5.55 17.92
C LEU A 122 7.99 5.08 18.61
N GLY A 123 9.13 5.36 17.97
CA GLY A 123 10.44 4.91 18.45
C GLY A 123 11.05 3.82 17.59
N PHE A 124 10.24 2.99 16.94
CA PHE A 124 10.70 1.78 16.27
C PHE A 124 11.62 2.06 15.06
N TYR A 125 11.22 2.96 14.15
CA TYR A 125 11.92 3.16 12.88
C TYR A 125 13.35 3.69 13.03
N PHE A 126 13.60 4.41 14.13
CA PHE A 126 14.87 5.06 14.45
C PHE A 126 15.55 4.44 15.68
N ASP A 127 15.10 3.26 16.12
CA ASP A 127 15.73 2.52 17.21
C ASP A 127 17.10 1.98 16.75
N SER A 128 18.17 2.67 17.16
CA SER A 128 19.55 2.29 16.84
C SER A 128 20.00 0.99 17.49
N SER A 129 19.24 0.44 18.45
CA SER A 129 19.51 -0.88 19.03
C SER A 129 19.06 -2.03 18.14
N LYS A 130 18.23 -1.77 17.12
CA LYS A 130 17.72 -2.77 16.18
C LYS A 130 18.56 -2.84 14.92
N GLY A 131 18.85 -4.07 14.49
CA GLY A 131 19.44 -4.33 13.18
C GLY A 131 18.47 -4.02 12.03
N PRO A 132 18.97 -3.83 10.79
CA PRO A 132 18.14 -3.61 9.60
C PRO A 132 17.03 -4.65 9.42
N GLU A 133 17.31 -5.94 9.63
CA GLU A 133 16.29 -7.00 9.55
C GLU A 133 15.08 -6.74 10.45
N ALA A 134 15.32 -6.36 11.71
CA ALA A 134 14.26 -6.11 12.68
C ALA A 134 13.46 -4.84 12.39
N ARG A 135 13.94 -3.97 11.47
CA ARG A 135 13.25 -2.78 10.99
C ARG A 135 12.63 -2.98 9.60
N SER A 136 12.62 -4.20 9.08
CA SER A 136 11.99 -4.53 7.79
C SER A 136 10.46 -4.60 7.91
N ASN A 137 9.75 -4.35 6.81
CA ASN A 137 8.31 -4.59 6.74
C ASN A 137 7.99 -6.09 6.82
N TYR A 138 8.89 -6.96 6.38
CA TYR A 138 8.78 -8.40 6.61
C TYR A 138 8.67 -8.72 8.09
N ALA A 139 9.56 -8.17 8.93
CA ALA A 139 9.52 -8.41 10.37
C ALA A 139 8.23 -7.89 11.02
N LEU A 140 7.74 -6.71 10.60
CA LEU A 140 6.44 -6.18 11.05
C LEU A 140 5.28 -7.09 10.62
N ARG A 141 5.26 -7.51 9.35
CA ARG A 141 4.24 -8.43 8.81
C ARG A 141 4.24 -9.78 9.54
N GLU A 142 5.40 -10.35 9.85
CA GLU A 142 5.48 -11.62 10.59
C GLU A 142 4.87 -11.53 12.00
N VAL A 143 4.93 -10.38 12.67
CA VAL A 143 4.22 -10.15 13.95
C VAL A 143 2.70 -10.23 13.74
N THR A 144 2.18 -9.61 12.69
CA THR A 144 0.75 -9.67 12.35
C THR A 144 0.32 -11.07 11.91
N LEU A 145 1.15 -11.80 11.16
CA LEU A 145 0.88 -13.19 10.79
C LEU A 145 0.91 -14.12 12.01
N ALA A 146 1.78 -13.87 12.98
CA ALA A 146 1.79 -14.61 14.24
C ALA A 146 0.50 -14.36 15.03
N ALA A 147 0.05 -13.10 15.11
CA ALA A 147 -1.24 -12.74 15.71
C ALA A 147 -2.41 -13.42 14.98
N LYS A 148 -2.41 -13.42 13.64
CA LYS A 148 -3.40 -14.11 12.81
C LYS A 148 -3.48 -15.60 13.13
N LYS A 149 -2.34 -16.28 13.20
CA LYS A 149 -2.26 -17.73 13.51
C LYS A 149 -2.72 -18.05 14.93
N ALA A 150 -2.57 -17.12 15.86
CA ALA A 150 -3.00 -17.29 17.25
C ALA A 150 -4.52 -17.10 17.44
N ARG A 151 -5.20 -16.42 16.51
CA ARG A 151 -6.65 -16.19 16.60
C ARG A 151 -7.46 -17.47 16.30
N PRO A 152 -8.56 -17.72 17.03
CA PRO A 152 -9.50 -18.77 16.67
C PRO A 152 -10.22 -18.43 15.35
N ALA A 153 -10.69 -19.46 14.64
CA ALA A 153 -11.57 -19.27 13.49
C ALA A 153 -12.85 -18.55 13.92
N GLY A 154 -13.36 -17.63 13.08
CA GLY A 154 -14.54 -16.82 13.38
C GLY A 154 -14.27 -15.54 14.19
N SER A 155 -13.00 -15.24 14.51
CA SER A 155 -12.60 -13.98 15.14
C SER A 155 -13.02 -12.76 14.32
N THR A 156 -13.20 -11.62 14.99
CA THR A 156 -13.61 -10.38 14.35
C THR A 156 -12.64 -9.96 13.26
N THR A 157 -13.19 -9.52 12.13
CA THR A 157 -12.40 -9.11 10.98
C THR A 157 -11.54 -7.89 11.26
N ALA A 158 -10.26 -8.01 10.96
CA ALA A 158 -9.28 -6.93 10.94
C ALA A 158 -8.55 -6.96 9.60
N VAL A 159 -8.76 -5.93 8.79
CA VAL A 159 -8.14 -5.79 7.47
C VAL A 159 -6.82 -5.05 7.63
N SER A 160 -5.72 -5.75 7.39
CA SER A 160 -4.38 -5.14 7.41
C SER A 160 -3.97 -4.67 6.02
N CYS A 161 -3.36 -3.49 5.96
CA CYS A 161 -2.69 -2.94 4.79
C CYS A 161 -3.63 -2.81 3.56
N CYS A 162 -4.77 -2.14 3.73
CA CYS A 162 -5.78 -1.93 2.69
C CYS A 162 -5.93 -0.44 2.32
N GLY A 163 -4.86 0.13 1.78
CA GLY A 163 -4.84 1.40 1.06
C GLY A 163 -4.75 1.20 -0.45
N ALA A 164 -4.05 2.08 -1.15
CA ALA A 164 -3.78 1.91 -2.58
C ALA A 164 -2.70 0.83 -2.80
N ASN A 165 -1.55 1.01 -2.16
CA ASN A 165 -0.40 0.14 -2.17
C ASN A 165 0.29 0.30 -0.81
N PRO A 166 0.24 -0.68 0.10
CA PRO A 166 -0.46 -1.96 0.00
C PRO A 166 -1.99 -1.82 -0.04
N GLY A 167 -2.67 -2.77 -0.70
CA GLY A 167 -4.14 -2.82 -0.80
C GLY A 167 -4.65 -3.04 -2.21
N MET A 168 -5.16 -2.00 -2.86
CA MET A 168 -5.71 -2.02 -4.23
C MET A 168 -4.82 -2.77 -5.23
N VAL A 169 -3.50 -2.62 -5.14
CA VAL A 169 -2.57 -3.31 -6.04
C VAL A 169 -2.66 -4.84 -5.97
N SER A 170 -3.03 -5.44 -4.84
CA SER A 170 -3.32 -6.88 -4.76
C SER A 170 -4.54 -7.27 -5.59
N PHE A 171 -5.54 -6.39 -5.67
CA PHE A 171 -6.73 -6.58 -6.53
C PHE A 171 -6.33 -6.50 -8.01
N PHE A 172 -5.47 -5.53 -8.33
CA PHE A 172 -4.90 -5.38 -9.66
C PHE A 172 -4.04 -6.56 -10.08
N VAL A 173 -3.26 -7.18 -9.17
CA VAL A 173 -2.49 -8.40 -9.50
C VAL A 173 -3.42 -9.54 -9.92
N LYS A 174 -4.51 -9.78 -9.17
CA LYS A 174 -5.49 -10.82 -9.53
C LYS A 174 -6.14 -10.53 -10.88
N GLN A 175 -6.59 -9.29 -11.12
CA GLN A 175 -7.19 -8.91 -12.40
C GLN A 175 -6.18 -9.01 -13.56
N ALA A 176 -4.95 -8.53 -13.36
CA ALA A 176 -3.89 -8.57 -14.36
C ALA A 176 -3.51 -10.01 -14.71
N LEU A 177 -3.42 -10.89 -13.71
CA LEU A 177 -3.15 -12.30 -13.92
C LEU A 177 -4.25 -12.97 -14.75
N LEU A 178 -5.53 -12.68 -14.48
CA LEU A 178 -6.63 -13.19 -15.31
C LEU A 178 -6.54 -12.69 -16.75
N ASN A 179 -6.21 -11.41 -16.96
CA ASN A 179 -6.04 -10.83 -18.28
C ASN A 179 -4.90 -11.53 -19.04
N VAL A 180 -3.71 -11.62 -18.41
CA VAL A 180 -2.54 -12.29 -19.00
C VAL A 180 -2.83 -13.76 -19.31
N ALA A 181 -3.45 -14.49 -18.39
CA ALA A 181 -3.80 -15.90 -18.62
C ALA A 181 -4.76 -16.08 -19.80
N ALA A 182 -5.75 -15.19 -19.93
CA ALA A 182 -6.69 -15.21 -21.05
C ALA A 182 -5.99 -14.91 -22.39
N ASP A 183 -5.11 -13.90 -22.43
CA ASP A 183 -4.38 -13.50 -23.62
C ASP A 183 -3.32 -14.54 -24.05
N LEU A 184 -2.76 -15.27 -23.07
CA LEU A 184 -1.93 -16.46 -23.29
C LEU A 184 -2.75 -17.72 -23.64
N LYS A 185 -4.09 -17.63 -23.63
CA LYS A 185 -5.03 -18.72 -23.91
C LYS A 185 -4.83 -19.93 -23.00
N LEU A 186 -4.51 -19.68 -21.73
CA LEU A 186 -4.45 -20.73 -20.71
C LEU A 186 -5.85 -21.22 -20.40
N ASN A 187 -6.09 -22.53 -20.57
CA ASN A 187 -7.35 -23.17 -20.22
C ASN A 187 -7.43 -23.43 -18.71
N ALA A 188 -7.42 -22.38 -17.90
CA ALA A 188 -7.53 -22.45 -16.45
C ALA A 188 -8.85 -21.81 -15.96
N PRO A 189 -9.60 -22.45 -15.04
CA PRO A 189 -10.75 -21.81 -14.42
C PRO A 189 -10.32 -20.63 -13.54
N LYS A 190 -11.24 -19.68 -13.27
CA LYS A 190 -10.99 -18.59 -12.32
C LYS A 190 -10.60 -19.18 -10.95
N PRO A 191 -9.41 -18.86 -10.41
CA PRO A 191 -8.98 -19.39 -9.11
C PRO A 191 -9.88 -18.94 -7.97
N LYS A 192 -10.05 -19.81 -6.97
CA LYS A 192 -10.85 -19.57 -5.76
C LYS A 192 -10.02 -19.66 -4.48
N THR A 193 -8.90 -20.37 -4.53
CA THR A 193 -8.01 -20.57 -3.38
C THR A 193 -6.64 -19.92 -3.62
N LYS A 194 -5.91 -19.63 -2.54
CA LYS A 194 -4.51 -19.17 -2.60
C LYS A 194 -3.66 -20.10 -3.48
N ALA A 195 -3.83 -21.41 -3.34
CA ALA A 195 -3.07 -22.40 -4.11
C ALA A 195 -3.38 -22.34 -5.61
N GLU A 196 -4.64 -22.19 -6.00
CA GLU A 196 -5.03 -22.05 -7.41
C GLU A 196 -4.54 -20.71 -8.00
N TRP A 197 -4.54 -19.63 -7.22
CA TRP A 197 -3.99 -18.33 -7.65
C TRP A 197 -2.48 -18.41 -7.88
N ALA A 198 -1.74 -18.98 -6.93
CA ALA A 198 -0.31 -19.22 -7.05
C ALA A 198 0.03 -20.11 -8.26
N ASP A 199 -0.75 -21.17 -8.49
CA ASP A 199 -0.54 -22.07 -9.61
C ASP A 199 -0.85 -21.41 -10.96
N LEU A 200 -1.91 -20.60 -11.05
CA LEU A 200 -2.20 -19.83 -12.27
C LEU A 200 -1.05 -18.86 -12.60
N MET A 201 -0.48 -18.19 -11.60
CA MET A 201 0.66 -17.29 -11.80
C MET A 201 1.91 -18.04 -12.29
N ARG A 202 2.17 -19.21 -11.72
CA ARG A 202 3.22 -20.13 -12.17
C ARG A 202 3.01 -20.58 -13.61
N GLN A 203 1.81 -21.03 -13.96
CA GLN A 203 1.47 -21.49 -15.31
C GLN A 203 1.55 -20.35 -16.35
N SER A 204 1.28 -19.12 -15.93
CA SER A 204 1.39 -17.92 -16.78
C SER A 204 2.83 -17.48 -17.03
N GLY A 205 3.82 -18.14 -16.42
CA GLY A 205 5.24 -17.82 -16.63
C GLY A 205 5.67 -16.46 -16.05
N ILE A 206 4.86 -15.86 -15.17
CA ILE A 206 5.19 -14.57 -14.56
C ILE A 206 6.37 -14.78 -13.61
N LYS A 207 7.46 -14.06 -13.86
CA LYS A 207 8.69 -14.11 -13.07
C LYS A 207 8.66 -13.13 -11.91
N GLY A 208 8.03 -11.99 -12.11
CA GLY A 208 7.89 -10.98 -11.07
C GLY A 208 6.88 -9.89 -11.41
N ILE A 209 6.75 -8.99 -10.44
CA ILE A 209 5.77 -7.92 -10.38
C ILE A 209 6.49 -6.68 -9.85
N HIS A 210 6.43 -5.58 -10.57
CA HIS A 210 6.65 -4.28 -9.93
C HIS A 210 5.30 -3.70 -9.52
N ILE A 211 5.22 -3.14 -8.32
CA ILE A 211 4.25 -2.07 -8.07
C ILE A 211 4.81 -0.86 -8.79
N ALA A 212 4.29 -0.56 -9.97
CA ALA A 212 4.87 0.40 -10.90
C ALA A 212 4.02 1.67 -10.86
N GLU A 213 4.57 2.68 -10.19
CA GLU A 213 3.89 3.94 -9.93
C GLU A 213 4.63 5.12 -10.53
N ARG A 214 3.86 6.05 -11.10
CA ARG A 214 4.34 7.35 -11.54
C ARG A 214 3.35 8.44 -11.15
N ASP A 215 3.72 9.18 -10.11
CA ASP A 215 3.03 10.42 -9.77
C ASP A 215 3.60 11.59 -10.60
N THR A 216 2.69 12.32 -11.25
CA THR A 216 3.00 13.49 -12.08
C THR A 216 2.30 14.75 -11.59
N GLN A 217 1.62 14.69 -10.45
CA GLN A 217 1.03 15.85 -9.80
C GLN A 217 2.13 16.86 -9.48
N ARG A 218 1.87 18.13 -9.81
CA ARG A 218 2.85 19.20 -9.62
C ARG A 218 2.21 20.45 -9.04
N SER A 219 2.95 21.11 -8.15
CA SER A 219 2.48 22.29 -7.43
C SER A 219 2.44 23.54 -8.31
N LYS A 220 1.56 24.49 -7.94
CA LYS A 220 1.51 25.87 -8.46
C LYS A 220 2.78 26.66 -8.14
N LYS A 221 3.51 26.24 -7.11
CA LYS A 221 4.74 26.88 -6.64
C LYS A 221 5.89 25.87 -6.73
N PRO A 222 7.10 26.31 -7.11
CA PRO A 222 8.25 25.42 -7.05
C PRO A 222 8.52 24.99 -5.61
N LYS A 223 9.08 23.79 -5.43
CA LYS A 223 9.58 23.33 -4.14
C LYS A 223 10.51 24.37 -3.48
N GLU A 224 10.25 24.69 -2.22
CA GLU A 224 11.14 25.51 -1.41
C GLU A 224 12.37 24.70 -0.92
N PRO A 225 13.57 25.32 -0.85
CA PRO A 225 14.73 24.70 -0.21
C PRO A 225 14.43 24.35 1.27
N ASP A 226 14.95 23.22 1.74
CA ASP A 226 14.78 22.72 3.12
C ASP A 226 13.31 22.46 3.53
N VAL A 227 12.45 22.20 2.54
CA VAL A 227 11.08 21.72 2.73
C VAL A 227 10.91 20.38 2.01
N PHE A 228 10.49 19.34 2.74
CA PHE A 228 10.07 18.08 2.12
C PHE A 228 8.64 18.22 1.62
N VAL A 229 8.43 18.04 0.31
CA VAL A 229 7.12 18.13 -0.34
C VAL A 229 6.73 16.76 -0.85
N ASN A 230 5.49 16.36 -0.62
CA ASN A 230 4.93 15.11 -1.14
C ASN A 230 3.43 15.26 -1.42
N THR A 231 2.83 14.30 -2.11
CA THR A 231 1.38 14.22 -2.36
C THR A 231 0.63 13.46 -1.26
N TRP A 232 1.36 12.75 -0.40
CA TRP A 232 0.82 12.06 0.77
C TRP A 232 1.75 12.20 1.97
N SER A 233 1.52 11.44 3.06
CA SER A 233 2.24 11.57 4.34
C SER A 233 3.75 11.68 4.16
N VAL A 234 4.32 12.84 4.49
CA VAL A 234 5.78 13.03 4.50
C VAL A 234 6.42 12.21 5.62
N GLU A 235 5.83 12.20 6.82
CA GLU A 235 6.35 11.40 7.96
C GLU A 235 6.35 9.90 7.65
N GLY A 236 5.28 9.41 7.00
CA GLY A 236 5.20 8.02 6.52
C GLY A 236 6.29 7.73 5.47
N PHE A 237 6.35 8.53 4.41
CA PHE A 237 7.32 8.33 3.32
C PHE A 237 8.77 8.41 3.77
N LEU A 238 9.07 9.30 4.71
CA LEU A 238 10.39 9.40 5.33
C LEU A 238 10.74 8.14 6.12
N SER A 239 9.79 7.60 6.89
CA SER A 239 9.99 6.42 7.73
C SER A 239 10.26 5.17 6.89
N GLU A 240 9.45 4.91 5.88
CA GLU A 240 9.67 3.80 4.93
C GLU A 240 10.88 4.03 4.03
N GLY A 241 11.16 5.28 3.66
CA GLY A 241 12.25 5.64 2.76
C GLY A 241 13.64 5.37 3.36
N VAL A 242 13.77 5.42 4.69
CA VAL A 242 15.01 5.12 5.43
C VAL A 242 15.04 3.71 6.01
N GLN A 243 13.95 2.96 5.92
CA GLN A 243 13.97 1.51 6.13
C GLN A 243 14.82 0.82 5.04
N PRO A 244 15.29 -0.42 5.29
CA PRO A 244 15.99 -1.19 4.28
C PRO A 244 15.17 -1.30 3.00
N SER A 245 15.83 -1.19 1.86
CA SER A 245 15.24 -1.57 0.59
C SER A 245 14.84 -3.05 0.64
N GLU A 246 13.62 -3.38 0.25
CA GLU A 246 13.03 -4.69 0.56
C GLU A 246 12.14 -5.18 -0.58
N LEU A 247 12.19 -6.47 -0.85
CA LEU A 247 11.49 -7.09 -1.98
C LEU A 247 11.13 -8.54 -1.70
N GLY A 248 9.97 -8.95 -2.17
CA GLY A 248 9.65 -10.35 -2.39
C GLY A 248 10.62 -10.95 -3.40
N TRP A 249 11.18 -12.11 -3.08
CA TRP A 249 12.30 -12.72 -3.81
C TRP A 249 11.85 -13.92 -4.62
N GLY A 250 11.84 -13.77 -5.94
CA GLY A 250 11.35 -14.78 -6.85
C GLY A 250 12.29 -15.98 -7.01
N THR A 251 11.73 -17.15 -7.25
CA THR A 251 12.51 -18.39 -7.47
C THR A 251 13.30 -18.38 -8.78
N HIS A 252 13.02 -17.43 -9.67
CA HIS A 252 13.70 -17.29 -10.96
C HIS A 252 15.03 -16.52 -10.85
N GLU A 253 15.23 -15.77 -9.76
CA GLU A 253 16.40 -14.91 -9.57
C GLU A 253 17.66 -15.75 -9.33
N LYS A 254 18.74 -15.42 -10.04
CA LYS A 254 20.03 -16.13 -9.98
C LYS A 254 21.14 -15.32 -9.34
N TRP A 255 20.85 -14.07 -8.99
CA TRP A 255 21.81 -13.14 -8.43
C TRP A 255 21.12 -12.17 -7.47
N MET A 256 21.78 -11.88 -6.35
CA MET A 256 21.44 -10.77 -5.45
C MET A 256 22.72 -9.98 -5.15
N PRO A 257 22.65 -8.68 -4.81
CA PRO A 257 23.84 -7.89 -4.48
C PRO A 257 24.51 -8.39 -3.19
N GLU A 258 25.81 -8.12 -3.02
CA GLU A 258 26.59 -8.57 -1.86
C GLU A 258 26.03 -8.07 -0.51
N ASN A 259 25.32 -6.94 -0.53
CA ASN A 259 24.69 -6.37 0.65
C ASN A 259 23.22 -6.81 0.82
N ALA A 260 22.71 -7.74 0.01
CA ALA A 260 21.42 -8.40 0.24
C ALA A 260 21.52 -9.41 1.39
N ARG A 261 20.42 -9.55 2.13
CA ARG A 261 20.27 -10.48 3.25
C ARG A 261 18.91 -11.15 3.16
N THR A 262 18.87 -12.41 3.60
CA THR A 262 17.65 -13.19 3.79
C THR A 262 17.19 -13.11 5.24
N HIS A 263 15.99 -13.61 5.51
CA HIS A 263 15.47 -13.76 6.88
C HIS A 263 15.68 -15.20 7.37
N GLU A 264 16.02 -15.35 8.65
CA GLU A 264 16.20 -16.68 9.27
C GLU A 264 14.87 -17.41 9.52
N ALA A 265 13.78 -16.66 9.69
CA ALA A 265 12.45 -17.17 10.03
C ALA A 265 11.32 -16.42 9.28
N GLY A 266 10.10 -16.92 9.39
CA GLY A 266 8.88 -16.35 8.80
C GLY A 266 8.42 -17.05 7.52
N CYS A 267 7.63 -16.38 6.68
CA CYS A 267 7.10 -16.94 5.43
C CYS A 267 8.18 -17.27 4.38
N GLY A 268 9.38 -16.71 4.51
CA GLY A 268 10.54 -16.95 3.66
C GLY A 268 10.41 -16.36 2.27
N ALA A 269 9.60 -15.31 2.12
CA ALA A 269 9.22 -14.71 0.83
C ALA A 269 10.08 -13.52 0.39
N ALA A 270 10.89 -12.93 1.27
CA ALA A 270 11.59 -11.67 0.98
C ALA A 270 13.10 -11.72 1.21
N ILE A 271 13.80 -10.77 0.60
CA ILE A 271 15.13 -10.31 0.99
C ILE A 271 15.09 -8.81 1.28
N TYR A 272 16.12 -8.31 1.96
CA TYR A 272 16.34 -6.88 2.12
C TYR A 272 17.78 -6.52 1.78
N LEU A 273 18.02 -5.26 1.41
CA LEU A 273 19.34 -4.72 1.13
C LEU A 273 19.79 -3.85 2.31
N MET A 274 21.08 -3.91 2.65
CA MET A 274 21.69 -3.08 3.69
C MET A 274 21.88 -1.62 3.22
N GLN A 275 20.83 -1.00 2.71
CA GLN A 275 20.77 0.38 2.19
C GLN A 275 19.32 0.89 2.21
N PRO A 276 19.09 2.23 2.33
CA PRO A 276 17.75 2.79 2.40
C PRO A 276 16.99 2.67 1.07
N GLY A 277 15.70 2.33 1.15
CA GLY A 277 14.84 2.11 -0.02
C GLY A 277 14.68 3.35 -0.91
N ALA A 278 14.47 4.52 -0.31
CA ALA A 278 14.29 5.77 -1.07
C ALA A 278 15.58 6.33 -1.69
N ASN A 279 16.73 5.69 -1.47
CA ASN A 279 17.98 5.96 -2.20
C ASN A 279 18.45 4.76 -3.04
N THR A 280 17.58 3.77 -3.21
CA THR A 280 17.84 2.59 -4.04
C THR A 280 16.99 2.71 -5.29
N ARG A 281 17.60 2.70 -6.47
CA ARG A 281 16.89 2.87 -7.74
C ARG A 281 16.77 1.54 -8.48
N VAL A 282 15.62 1.35 -9.11
CA VAL A 282 15.30 0.23 -9.99
C VAL A 282 14.80 0.75 -11.33
N ARG A 283 15.09 0.02 -12.40
CA ARG A 283 14.54 0.28 -13.74
C ARG A 283 13.14 -0.33 -13.82
N THR A 284 12.15 0.48 -14.18
CA THR A 284 10.76 0.06 -14.31
C THR A 284 10.09 0.79 -15.48
N TRP A 285 8.80 0.56 -15.67
CA TRP A 285 8.01 1.12 -16.76
C TRP A 285 6.57 1.38 -16.32
N CYS A 286 6.02 2.53 -16.72
CA CYS A 286 4.59 2.85 -16.62
C CYS A 286 4.06 3.37 -17.97
N PRO A 287 2.76 3.20 -18.28
CA PRO A 287 2.21 3.54 -19.60
C PRO A 287 2.41 4.99 -20.06
N THR A 288 2.27 5.97 -19.15
CA THR A 288 2.24 7.39 -19.56
C THR A 288 3.61 7.91 -19.99
N ARG A 289 4.69 7.47 -19.33
CA ARG A 289 6.06 7.97 -19.56
C ARG A 289 7.02 6.90 -20.10
N GLY A 290 6.60 5.65 -20.10
CA GLY A 290 7.44 4.52 -20.50
C GLY A 290 8.50 4.19 -19.46
N ALA A 291 9.71 3.93 -19.93
CA ALA A 291 10.84 3.55 -19.08
C ALA A 291 11.19 4.67 -18.09
N GLN A 292 11.38 4.30 -16.82
CA GLN A 292 11.73 5.24 -15.75
C GLN A 292 12.58 4.58 -14.67
N TYR A 293 13.17 5.41 -13.80
CA TYR A 293 13.61 4.94 -12.49
C TYR A 293 12.46 4.98 -11.51
N GLY A 294 12.35 3.94 -10.70
CA GLY A 294 11.59 3.95 -9.45
C GLY A 294 12.53 3.79 -8.27
N PHE A 295 12.11 4.23 -7.10
CA PHE A 295 12.74 3.91 -5.83
C PHE A 295 12.24 2.57 -5.30
N LEU A 296 13.17 1.75 -4.79
CA LEU A 296 12.88 0.44 -4.20
C LEU A 296 12.61 0.60 -2.69
N VAL A 297 11.55 1.36 -2.41
CA VAL A 297 11.03 1.59 -1.05
C VAL A 297 10.37 0.30 -0.56
N THR A 298 10.58 -0.04 0.71
CA THR A 298 9.95 -1.22 1.30
C THR A 298 8.44 -1.01 1.43
N HIS A 299 7.65 -2.04 1.17
CA HIS A 299 6.20 -1.97 1.22
C HIS A 299 5.63 -3.36 1.57
N ASN A 300 4.53 -3.43 2.32
CA ASN A 300 3.97 -4.70 2.81
C ASN A 300 3.64 -5.67 1.66
N GLU A 301 3.05 -5.17 0.58
CA GLU A 301 2.63 -5.96 -0.57
C GLU A 301 3.80 -6.54 -1.38
N SER A 302 4.99 -5.96 -1.24
CA SER A 302 6.22 -6.56 -1.80
C SER A 302 6.43 -7.96 -1.21
N ILE A 303 6.08 -8.14 0.06
CA ILE A 303 6.17 -9.43 0.77
C ILE A 303 4.87 -10.21 0.63
N SER A 304 3.71 -9.59 0.87
CA SER A 304 2.42 -10.30 0.94
C SER A 304 2.03 -10.90 -0.39
N ILE A 305 2.21 -10.20 -1.53
CA ILE A 305 1.93 -10.71 -2.87
C ILE A 305 2.87 -11.89 -3.17
N ALA A 306 4.18 -11.74 -2.91
CA ALA A 306 5.15 -12.82 -3.15
C ALA A 306 4.82 -14.08 -2.32
N ASP A 307 4.45 -13.92 -1.05
CA ASP A 307 3.99 -15.02 -0.19
C ASP A 307 2.66 -15.61 -0.67
N TYR A 308 1.70 -14.78 -1.09
CA TYR A 308 0.39 -15.21 -1.57
C TYR A 308 0.50 -16.09 -2.82
N PHE A 309 1.36 -15.71 -3.77
CA PHE A 309 1.57 -16.44 -5.02
C PHE A 309 2.70 -17.48 -4.95
N THR A 310 3.16 -17.86 -3.75
CA THR A 310 4.15 -18.95 -3.59
C THR A 310 3.51 -20.32 -3.79
N VAL A 311 4.06 -21.13 -4.70
CA VAL A 311 3.75 -22.57 -4.81
C VAL A 311 4.83 -23.37 -4.09
N ARG A 312 4.41 -24.32 -3.26
CA ARG A 312 5.30 -25.23 -2.52
C ARG A 312 5.10 -26.66 -2.98
N ASP A 313 6.17 -27.44 -3.00
CA ASP A 313 6.08 -28.88 -3.19
C ASP A 313 5.63 -29.60 -1.90
N ALA A 314 5.54 -30.92 -1.95
CA ALA A 314 5.13 -31.75 -0.81
C ALA A 314 6.08 -31.66 0.39
N SER A 315 7.34 -31.23 0.21
CA SER A 315 8.30 -31.01 1.30
C SER A 315 8.15 -29.64 1.95
N GLY A 316 7.32 -28.75 1.39
CA GLY A 316 7.17 -27.36 1.81
C GLY A 316 8.16 -26.39 1.17
N THR A 317 9.01 -26.89 0.26
CA THR A 317 9.99 -26.07 -0.47
C THR A 317 9.28 -25.23 -1.52
N ALA A 318 9.59 -23.92 -1.57
CA ALA A 318 9.05 -23.04 -2.60
C ALA A 318 9.62 -23.42 -3.97
N VAL A 319 8.77 -23.91 -4.86
CA VAL A 319 9.13 -24.28 -6.25
C VAL A 319 8.77 -23.19 -7.25
N TYR A 320 7.91 -22.27 -6.85
CA TYR A 320 7.61 -21.05 -7.59
C TYR A 320 7.31 -19.91 -6.62
N ARG A 321 7.84 -18.74 -6.93
CA ARG A 321 7.48 -17.46 -6.30
C ARG A 321 7.82 -16.32 -7.27
N PRO A 322 6.98 -15.29 -7.42
CA PRO A 322 7.36 -14.09 -8.16
C PRO A 322 8.29 -13.19 -7.34
N THR A 323 9.22 -12.50 -7.99
CA THR A 323 9.83 -11.30 -7.41
C THR A 323 8.75 -10.24 -7.30
N CYS A 324 8.64 -9.52 -6.18
CA CYS A 324 7.64 -8.46 -6.03
C CYS A 324 8.25 -7.28 -5.27
N HIS A 325 8.24 -6.09 -5.84
CA HIS A 325 8.67 -4.90 -5.12
C HIS A 325 8.10 -3.61 -5.68
N TYR A 326 8.19 -2.57 -4.86
CA TYR A 326 7.86 -1.23 -5.28
C TYR A 326 8.91 -0.68 -6.26
N ALA A 327 8.45 0.03 -7.28
CA ALA A 327 9.27 0.80 -8.19
C ALA A 327 8.66 2.20 -8.33
N TYR A 328 8.80 2.99 -7.26
CA TYR A 328 8.07 4.22 -7.05
C TYR A 328 8.76 5.43 -7.69
N HIS A 329 8.13 6.07 -8.67
CA HIS A 329 8.51 7.42 -9.05
C HIS A 329 7.51 8.42 -8.45
N PRO A 330 7.83 9.06 -7.32
CA PRO A 330 6.96 10.05 -6.70
C PRO A 330 6.88 11.31 -7.56
N ALA A 331 6.03 12.27 -7.15
CA ALA A 331 5.95 13.58 -7.78
C ALA A 331 7.34 14.24 -7.87
N ASP A 332 7.57 15.07 -8.88
CA ASP A 332 8.89 15.67 -9.14
C ASP A 332 9.42 16.44 -7.91
N ASP A 333 8.55 17.14 -7.17
CA ASP A 333 8.93 17.83 -5.94
C ASP A 333 9.40 16.86 -4.84
N ALA A 334 8.80 15.67 -4.73
CA ALA A 334 9.24 14.63 -3.80
C ALA A 334 10.56 13.97 -4.23
N VAL A 335 10.79 13.79 -5.55
CA VAL A 335 12.11 13.39 -6.06
C VAL A 335 13.19 14.40 -5.64
N LEU A 336 12.92 15.69 -5.77
CA LEU A 336 13.83 16.76 -5.33
C LEU A 336 14.01 16.76 -3.80
N SER A 337 12.95 16.49 -3.04
CA SER A 337 13.02 16.37 -1.58
C SER A 337 13.89 15.21 -1.12
N LEU A 338 13.80 14.04 -1.76
CA LEU A 338 14.68 12.91 -1.48
C LEU A 338 16.13 13.21 -1.86
N HIS A 339 16.34 13.84 -3.02
CA HIS A 339 17.68 14.23 -3.44
C HIS A 339 18.34 15.19 -2.43
N GLU A 340 17.60 16.18 -1.94
CA GLU A 340 18.06 17.11 -0.91
C GLU A 340 18.34 16.41 0.42
N MET A 341 17.43 15.53 0.87
CA MET A 341 17.56 14.80 2.14
C MET A 341 18.80 13.90 2.13
N PHE A 342 18.95 13.05 1.11
CA PHE A 342 20.08 12.13 1.02
C PHE A 342 21.40 12.86 0.73
N GLY A 343 21.37 13.98 0.01
CA GLY A 343 22.52 14.88 -0.16
C GLY A 343 23.03 15.46 1.16
N ARG A 344 22.19 15.48 2.20
CA ARG A 344 22.53 15.90 3.57
C ARG A 344 22.70 14.70 4.51
N ALA A 345 23.17 13.57 4.00
CA ALA A 345 23.38 12.33 4.75
C ALA A 345 22.11 11.83 5.46
N ALA A 346 20.98 11.86 4.74
CA ALA A 346 19.66 11.46 5.23
C ALA A 346 19.15 12.28 6.43
N LYS A 347 19.65 13.52 6.61
CA LYS A 347 19.05 14.47 7.55
C LYS A 347 17.71 14.98 6.99
N MET A 348 16.62 14.62 7.67
CA MET A 348 15.27 15.08 7.34
C MET A 348 15.19 16.62 7.40
N GLN A 349 14.46 17.20 6.45
CA GLN A 349 14.09 18.60 6.45
C GLN A 349 13.20 18.89 7.69
N GLU A 350 13.31 20.09 8.27
CA GLU A 350 12.49 20.45 9.45
C GLU A 350 11.04 20.77 9.08
N LYS A 351 10.81 21.19 7.83
CA LYS A 351 9.50 21.55 7.32
C LYS A 351 9.01 20.51 6.34
N HIS A 352 7.78 20.06 6.55
CA HIS A 352 7.09 19.11 5.69
C HIS A 352 5.83 19.77 5.11
N HIS A 353 5.50 19.44 3.87
CA HIS A 353 4.31 19.95 3.22
C HIS A 353 3.69 18.86 2.33
N ILE A 354 2.41 18.58 2.55
CA ILE A 354 1.63 17.69 1.70
C ILE A 354 0.82 18.58 0.76
N LEU A 355 0.95 18.36 -0.54
CA LEU A 355 0.26 19.14 -1.57
C LEU A 355 -1.26 18.94 -1.47
N ASP A 356 -1.97 20.02 -1.16
CA ASP A 356 -3.43 20.08 -1.21
C ASP A 356 -3.90 19.99 -2.68
N GLU A 357 -5.11 19.49 -2.89
CA GLU A 357 -5.71 19.40 -4.22
C GLU A 357 -5.81 20.76 -4.92
N ASN A 358 -5.90 21.87 -4.18
CA ASN A 358 -5.95 23.24 -4.67
C ASN A 358 -4.57 23.79 -5.00
N GLU A 359 -3.50 23.18 -4.50
CA GLU A 359 -2.12 23.58 -4.77
C GLU A 359 -1.58 22.94 -6.03
N ILE A 360 -2.13 21.79 -6.43
CA ILE A 360 -1.74 21.05 -7.64
C ILE A 360 -2.29 21.77 -8.89
N VAL A 361 -1.48 21.92 -9.94
CA VAL A 361 -1.94 22.55 -11.21
C VAL A 361 -2.62 21.55 -12.13
N ASP A 362 -2.01 20.37 -12.29
CA ASP A 362 -2.43 19.25 -13.12
C ASP A 362 -1.64 17.99 -12.67
N GLY A 363 -1.89 16.88 -13.36
CA GLY A 363 -1.16 15.63 -13.20
C GLY A 363 -2.05 14.47 -12.80
N ILE A 364 -1.48 13.28 -12.88
CA ILE A 364 -2.10 12.02 -12.49
C ILE A 364 -1.24 11.31 -11.47
N ASP A 365 -1.89 10.45 -10.70
CA ASP A 365 -1.22 9.35 -10.02
C ASP A 365 -1.45 8.06 -10.84
N GLU A 366 -0.43 7.64 -11.59
CA GLU A 366 -0.46 6.42 -12.40
C GLU A 366 0.07 5.24 -11.57
N LEU A 367 -0.83 4.58 -10.84
CA LEU A 367 -0.53 3.45 -9.97
C LEU A 367 -1.10 2.15 -10.54
N GLY A 368 -0.22 1.18 -10.77
CA GLY A 368 -0.59 -0.16 -11.20
C GLY A 368 0.46 -1.21 -10.88
N VAL A 369 0.23 -2.40 -11.42
CA VAL A 369 1.15 -3.54 -11.31
C VAL A 369 1.68 -3.93 -12.67
N LEU A 370 3.00 -4.04 -12.78
CA LEU A 370 3.71 -4.50 -13.98
C LEU A 370 4.10 -5.97 -13.78
N LEU A 371 3.30 -6.89 -14.31
CA LEU A 371 3.63 -8.32 -14.36
C LEU A 371 4.62 -8.53 -15.50
N PHE A 372 5.69 -9.28 -15.26
CA PHE A 372 6.75 -9.48 -16.27
C PHE A 372 7.31 -10.90 -16.33
N GLY A 373 7.96 -11.21 -17.45
CA GLY A 373 8.66 -12.47 -17.71
C GLY A 373 7.82 -13.56 -18.35
N HIS A 374 6.53 -13.32 -18.57
CA HIS A 374 5.62 -14.19 -19.32
C HIS A 374 5.84 -14.08 -20.84
N ASP A 375 5.21 -14.92 -21.66
CA ASP A 375 5.45 -14.99 -23.12
C ASP A 375 5.11 -13.69 -23.87
N ASN A 376 4.19 -12.87 -23.36
CA ASN A 376 3.90 -11.51 -23.87
C ASN A 376 4.79 -10.41 -23.24
N ASN A 377 5.98 -10.78 -22.75
CA ASN A 377 6.97 -9.96 -22.05
C ASN A 377 6.49 -9.30 -20.73
N ALA A 378 5.77 -8.18 -20.81
CA ALA A 378 5.32 -7.43 -19.64
C ALA A 378 3.96 -6.76 -19.85
N TYR A 379 3.16 -6.72 -18.79
CA TYR A 379 1.80 -6.19 -18.77
C TYR A 379 1.59 -5.31 -17.54
N TRP A 380 1.35 -4.03 -17.76
CA TRP A 380 0.94 -3.09 -16.71
C TRP A 380 -0.58 -3.04 -16.62
N TYR A 381 -1.15 -3.10 -15.43
CA TYR A 381 -2.57 -2.89 -15.19
C TYR A 381 -2.78 -2.00 -13.96
N GLY A 382 -3.60 -0.95 -14.10
CA GLY A 382 -3.85 -0.04 -13.00
C GLY A 382 -4.59 1.23 -13.38
N SER A 383 -4.58 2.16 -12.43
CA SER A 383 -5.29 3.44 -12.43
C SER A 383 -4.45 4.56 -13.04
N GLN A 384 -5.08 5.47 -13.79
CA GLN A 384 -4.49 6.70 -14.32
C GLN A 384 -5.27 7.93 -13.81
N LEU A 385 -5.66 7.92 -12.53
CA LEU A 385 -6.52 8.94 -11.92
C LEU A 385 -5.87 10.32 -11.97
N SER A 386 -6.58 11.28 -12.57
CA SER A 386 -6.15 12.68 -12.67
C SER A 386 -6.65 13.53 -11.51
N ILE A 387 -5.89 14.58 -11.17
CA ILE A 387 -6.33 15.56 -10.17
C ILE A 387 -7.64 16.26 -10.58
N GLU A 388 -7.87 16.48 -11.87
CA GLU A 388 -9.10 17.08 -12.38
C GLU A 388 -10.32 16.20 -12.17
N GLU A 389 -10.15 14.88 -12.32
CA GLU A 389 -11.20 13.90 -12.05
C GLU A 389 -11.43 13.74 -10.55
N THR A 390 -10.36 13.62 -9.76
CA THR A 390 -10.42 13.59 -8.30
C THR A 390 -11.27 14.71 -7.73
N ARG A 391 -11.01 15.96 -8.13
CA ARG A 391 -11.77 17.14 -7.67
C ARG A 391 -13.28 17.05 -7.95
N LYS A 392 -13.68 16.34 -9.01
CA LYS A 392 -15.09 16.12 -9.35
C LYS A 392 -15.70 15.00 -8.53
N LEU A 393 -14.90 13.98 -8.20
CA LEU A 393 -15.35 12.76 -7.55
C LEU A 393 -15.43 12.91 -6.04
N ALA A 394 -14.40 13.44 -5.37
CA ALA A 394 -14.34 13.51 -3.92
C ALA A 394 -13.60 14.77 -3.42
N PRO A 395 -14.06 15.40 -2.33
CA PRO A 395 -13.41 16.59 -1.78
C PRO A 395 -12.19 16.24 -0.92
N TYR A 396 -11.39 17.28 -0.63
CA TYR A 396 -10.33 17.32 0.40
C TYR A 396 -9.14 16.38 0.19
N GLN A 397 -8.92 15.94 -1.04
CA GLN A 397 -7.84 15.02 -1.37
C GLN A 397 -7.40 15.19 -2.82
N ASN A 398 -6.14 14.88 -3.06
CA ASN A 398 -5.54 14.80 -4.38
C ASN A 398 -5.68 13.37 -4.96
N ALA A 399 -5.11 13.10 -6.15
CA ALA A 399 -5.30 11.81 -6.82
C ALA A 399 -4.73 10.64 -6.01
N THR A 400 -3.55 10.82 -5.42
CA THR A 400 -2.93 9.85 -4.50
C THR A 400 -3.86 9.53 -3.33
N GLY A 401 -4.40 10.57 -2.69
CA GLY A 401 -5.34 10.42 -1.59
C GLY A 401 -6.59 9.61 -1.98
N LEU A 402 -7.21 9.93 -3.13
CA LEU A 402 -8.45 9.26 -3.54
C LEU A 402 -8.28 7.77 -3.88
N GLN A 403 -7.13 7.38 -4.43
CA GLN A 403 -6.83 5.96 -4.64
C GLN A 403 -6.77 5.20 -3.30
N VAL A 404 -6.15 5.79 -2.28
CA VAL A 404 -6.06 5.19 -0.93
C VAL A 404 -7.43 5.15 -0.25
N THR A 405 -8.14 6.27 -0.19
CA THR A 405 -9.38 6.39 0.59
C THR A 405 -10.52 5.57 -0.02
N SER A 406 -10.54 5.42 -1.35
CA SER A 406 -11.49 4.54 -2.03
C SER A 406 -11.20 3.05 -1.76
N ALA A 407 -9.94 2.65 -1.61
CA ALA A 407 -9.57 1.31 -1.18
C ALA A 407 -10.01 1.04 0.27
N VAL A 408 -9.79 2.01 1.16
CA VAL A 408 -10.26 1.94 2.56
C VAL A 408 -11.78 1.78 2.59
N LEU A 409 -12.53 2.54 1.78
CA LEU A 409 -13.98 2.37 1.67
C LEU A 409 -14.35 0.93 1.23
N GLY A 410 -13.70 0.42 0.19
CA GLY A 410 -13.91 -0.96 -0.27
C GLY A 410 -13.63 -1.99 0.82
N GLY A 411 -12.51 -1.84 1.55
CA GLY A 411 -12.14 -2.72 2.65
C GLY A 411 -13.10 -2.63 3.84
N MET A 412 -13.61 -1.44 4.15
CA MET A 412 -14.64 -1.25 5.18
C MET A 412 -15.94 -1.99 4.82
N VAL A 413 -16.41 -1.87 3.57
CA VAL A 413 -17.59 -2.58 3.10
C VAL A 413 -17.35 -4.10 3.14
N TRP A 414 -16.20 -4.56 2.66
CA TRP A 414 -15.86 -5.98 2.69
C TRP A 414 -15.84 -6.54 4.12
N ALA A 415 -15.28 -5.79 5.09
CA ALA A 415 -15.25 -6.20 6.50
C ALA A 415 -16.65 -6.23 7.13
N LEU A 416 -17.57 -5.36 6.70
CA LEU A 416 -18.97 -5.38 7.13
C LEU A 416 -19.75 -6.56 6.53
N GLU A 417 -19.42 -6.94 5.30
CA GLU A 417 -20.01 -8.11 4.61
C GLU A 417 -19.42 -9.43 5.13
N ASN A 418 -18.19 -9.42 5.64
CA ASN A 418 -17.45 -10.57 6.14
C ASN A 418 -16.87 -10.27 7.54
N PRO A 419 -17.69 -10.18 8.61
CA PRO A 419 -17.26 -9.64 9.90
C PRO A 419 -16.50 -10.63 10.81
N ASN A 420 -16.28 -11.88 10.36
CA ASN A 420 -15.75 -12.98 11.18
C ASN A 420 -14.55 -13.72 10.53
N GLU A 421 -13.76 -13.03 9.71
CA GLU A 421 -12.65 -13.60 8.94
C GLU A 421 -11.29 -13.54 9.68
N GLY A 422 -11.26 -13.00 10.90
CA GLY A 422 -10.02 -12.77 11.64
C GLY A 422 -9.14 -11.70 10.99
N ILE A 423 -7.82 -11.82 11.13
CA ILE A 423 -6.91 -10.92 10.41
C ILE A 423 -6.82 -11.35 8.96
N VAL A 424 -7.06 -10.43 8.03
CA VAL A 424 -6.92 -10.65 6.59
C VAL A 424 -6.03 -9.58 5.97
N GLU A 425 -5.26 -9.96 4.97
CA GLU A 425 -4.56 -9.03 4.07
C GLU A 425 -5.37 -8.83 2.78
N ALA A 426 -5.09 -7.75 2.04
CA ALA A 426 -5.76 -7.44 0.78
C ALA A 426 -5.72 -8.59 -0.25
N ASP A 427 -4.66 -9.40 -0.22
CA ASP A 427 -4.50 -10.57 -1.09
C ASP A 427 -5.55 -11.67 -0.84
N GLU A 428 -6.15 -11.72 0.34
CA GLU A 428 -7.09 -12.77 0.74
C GLU A 428 -8.55 -12.40 0.47
N MET A 429 -8.81 -11.11 0.23
CA MET A 429 -10.16 -10.58 0.08
C MET A 429 -10.70 -10.79 -1.35
N ASP A 430 -12.03 -10.72 -1.48
CA ASP A 430 -12.71 -10.81 -2.78
C ASP A 430 -12.47 -9.53 -3.60
N PHE A 431 -11.55 -9.64 -4.56
CA PHE A 431 -11.11 -8.51 -5.35
C PHE A 431 -12.17 -8.01 -6.34
N ASP A 432 -13.13 -8.85 -6.76
CA ASP A 432 -14.22 -8.41 -7.65
C ASP A 432 -15.08 -7.38 -6.90
N ARG A 433 -15.47 -7.72 -5.66
CA ARG A 433 -16.27 -6.86 -4.79
C ARG A 433 -15.55 -5.56 -4.43
N LEU A 434 -14.25 -5.65 -4.14
CA LEU A 434 -13.43 -4.48 -3.83
C LEU A 434 -13.31 -3.54 -5.02
N LEU A 435 -13.03 -4.08 -6.22
CA LEU A 435 -12.96 -3.28 -7.45
C LEU A 435 -14.33 -2.71 -7.83
N GLU A 436 -15.44 -3.42 -7.64
CA GLU A 436 -16.79 -2.89 -7.88
C GLU A 436 -17.01 -1.56 -7.14
N ILE A 437 -16.60 -1.50 -5.88
CA ILE A 437 -16.76 -0.31 -5.02
C ILE A 437 -15.74 0.76 -5.37
N GLN A 438 -14.52 0.36 -5.71
CA GLN A 438 -13.39 1.27 -5.88
C GLN A 438 -13.33 1.90 -7.28
N LEU A 439 -13.67 1.15 -8.35
CA LEU A 439 -13.58 1.59 -9.75
C LEU A 439 -14.18 2.98 -10.04
N PRO A 440 -15.32 3.39 -9.45
CA PRO A 440 -15.86 4.75 -9.63
C PRO A 440 -14.91 5.89 -9.19
N TYR A 441 -13.86 5.57 -8.44
CA TYR A 441 -12.90 6.52 -7.87
C TYR A 441 -11.50 6.44 -8.48
N LEU A 442 -11.27 5.58 -9.47
CA LEU A 442 -9.94 5.30 -10.02
C LEU A 442 -9.67 5.94 -11.39
N GLY A 443 -10.63 6.71 -11.91
CA GLY A 443 -10.54 7.24 -13.26
C GLY A 443 -10.33 6.12 -14.28
N PRO A 444 -9.49 6.30 -15.31
CA PRO A 444 -9.19 5.24 -16.26
C PRO A 444 -8.42 4.10 -15.58
N VAL A 445 -9.00 2.90 -15.57
CA VAL A 445 -8.31 1.65 -15.21
C VAL A 445 -8.11 0.80 -16.45
N LYS A 446 -6.85 0.56 -16.84
CA LYS A 446 -6.49 -0.03 -18.14
C LYS A 446 -5.30 -0.97 -18.05
N GLY A 447 -5.21 -1.86 -19.04
CA GLY A 447 -4.09 -2.77 -19.25
C GLY A 447 -3.25 -2.41 -20.47
N PHE A 448 -1.92 -2.52 -20.35
CA PHE A 448 -0.98 -2.19 -21.42
C PHE A 448 0.14 -3.23 -21.48
N TYR A 449 0.28 -3.90 -22.63
CA TYR A 449 1.47 -4.68 -22.95
C TYR A 449 2.60 -3.76 -23.41
N THR A 450 3.84 -4.19 -23.17
CA THR A 450 5.05 -3.52 -23.65
C THR A 450 6.15 -4.52 -23.96
N ASP A 451 6.93 -4.24 -25.00
CA ASP A 451 8.16 -4.98 -25.33
C ASP A 451 9.38 -4.45 -24.54
N TRP A 452 9.20 -3.41 -23.72
CA TRP A 452 10.27 -2.87 -22.89
C TRP A 452 10.80 -3.92 -21.92
N THR A 453 12.11 -3.93 -21.72
CA THR A 453 12.77 -4.70 -20.66
C THR A 453 13.79 -3.83 -19.95
N PRO A 454 14.28 -4.23 -18.76
CA PRO A 454 15.40 -3.55 -18.12
C PRO A 454 16.68 -3.49 -18.96
N LEU A 455 16.79 -4.28 -20.04
CA LEU A 455 17.91 -4.28 -20.98
C LEU A 455 17.68 -3.46 -22.26
N THR A 456 16.51 -2.84 -22.44
CA THR A 456 16.28 -1.95 -23.58
C THR A 456 17.36 -0.87 -23.62
N ASP A 457 18.02 -0.75 -24.78
CA ASP A 457 19.16 0.15 -25.03
C ASP A 457 20.41 -0.10 -24.17
N ARG A 458 20.61 -1.33 -23.66
CA ARG A 458 21.78 -1.74 -22.86
C ARG A 458 22.49 -2.97 -23.46
N PRO A 459 23.83 -3.09 -23.31
CA PRO A 459 24.71 -2.16 -22.61
C PRO A 459 24.96 -0.87 -23.41
N GLY A 460 25.29 0.21 -22.70
CA GLY A 460 25.64 1.49 -23.31
C GLY A 460 27.12 1.64 -23.64
N LEU A 461 27.66 2.85 -23.39
CA LEU A 461 29.07 3.18 -23.62
C LEU A 461 30.05 2.60 -22.60
N PHE A 462 29.54 2.13 -21.46
CA PHE A 462 30.32 1.56 -20.38
C PHE A 462 29.97 0.07 -20.21
N PRO A 463 30.92 -0.79 -19.82
CA PRO A 463 30.63 -2.16 -19.45
C PRO A 463 29.63 -2.22 -18.28
N GLU A 464 28.67 -3.13 -18.34
CA GLU A 464 27.65 -3.34 -17.31
C GLU A 464 27.60 -4.81 -16.91
N ASP A 465 27.42 -5.09 -15.61
CA ASP A 465 27.17 -6.46 -15.11
C ASP A 465 25.70 -6.83 -15.33
N ILE A 466 25.37 -7.28 -16.54
CA ILE A 466 24.02 -7.65 -16.97
C ILE A 466 23.90 -9.13 -17.32
N ASP A 467 22.72 -9.70 -17.13
CA ASP A 467 22.35 -11.04 -17.59
C ASP A 467 21.49 -10.92 -18.87
N THR A 468 22.10 -11.13 -20.04
CA THR A 468 21.41 -11.08 -21.33
C THR A 468 20.58 -12.34 -21.62
N SER A 469 20.71 -13.39 -20.82
CA SER A 469 19.90 -14.61 -20.98
C SER A 469 18.51 -14.47 -20.39
N ASP A 470 18.31 -13.52 -19.48
CA ASP A 470 17.03 -13.23 -18.85
C ASP A 470 16.93 -11.73 -18.50
N PRO A 471 16.27 -10.92 -19.35
CA PRO A 471 16.19 -9.48 -19.18
C PRO A 471 15.60 -9.02 -17.84
N TRP A 472 14.75 -9.84 -17.23
CA TRP A 472 13.99 -9.52 -16.02
C TRP A 472 14.66 -9.94 -14.71
N GLN A 473 15.90 -10.43 -14.74
CA GLN A 473 16.67 -10.65 -13.51
C GLN A 473 16.83 -9.35 -12.72
N PHE A 474 16.76 -9.44 -11.40
CA PHE A 474 16.99 -8.30 -10.50
C PHE A 474 18.37 -7.65 -10.73
N ARG A 475 19.35 -8.44 -11.19
CA ARG A 475 20.65 -7.97 -11.68
C ARG A 475 20.54 -6.86 -12.73
N ASN A 476 19.58 -6.95 -13.63
CA ASN A 476 19.35 -5.98 -14.70
C ASN A 476 18.46 -4.82 -14.23
N ILE A 477 17.52 -5.10 -13.32
CA ILE A 477 16.56 -4.15 -12.77
C ILE A 477 17.25 -3.14 -11.85
N LEU A 478 18.06 -3.62 -10.90
CA LEU A 478 18.78 -2.79 -9.93
C LEU A 478 19.77 -1.85 -10.63
N VAL A 479 19.75 -0.56 -10.27
CA VAL A 479 20.69 0.44 -10.79
C VAL A 479 22.00 0.34 -10.02
N ARG A 480 23.10 0.06 -10.72
CA ARG A 480 24.43 -0.21 -10.17
C ARG A 480 25.51 0.42 -11.04
#